data_AF-A0A4P5SA01-F1
#
_entry.id   AF-A0A4P5SA01-F1
#
_cell.length_a   1.000
_cell.length_b   1.000
_cell.length_c   1.000
_cell.angle_alpha   90.00
_cell.angle_beta   90.00
_cell.angle_gamma   90.00
#
_symmetry.space_group_name_H-M   'P 1'
#
loop_
_entity.id
_entity.type
_entity.pdbx_description
1 polymer ?
#
loop_
_entity_poly.entity_id
_entity_poly.type
_entity_poly.pdbx_seq_one_letter_code
_entity_poly.pdbx_strand_id
1 'polypeptide(L)'
;MWNDVYSTLSSWTPPSGLQAVRRDEYLEFLAAHADGVWRECRVGHITASALVMDEDRQRVLLTLHPKVGRWLQLGGHIEHGDTSLRAAALREAIEESGINTMRISAEPVCLDRHLVPCAGVPSEHLDVQYLVLVPPKAQAVLSAESDDLRWFALGELPHGLDQSVRTLIELSQTSVNLG
;
A
#
# COMPACT_ATOMS: atom_id res chain seq x y z
N MET A 1 4.15 2.24 -17.00
CA MET A 1 4.26 1.62 -15.68
C MET A 1 5.71 1.31 -15.27
N TRP A 2 6.44 0.40 -15.91
CA TRP A 2 7.83 0.05 -15.46
C TRP A 2 8.73 1.27 -15.21
N ASN A 3 8.78 2.23 -16.14
CA ASN A 3 9.56 3.45 -15.97
C ASN A 3 9.14 4.28 -14.75
N ASP A 4 7.84 4.31 -14.45
CA ASP A 4 7.29 5.02 -13.29
C ASP A 4 7.70 4.32 -11.98
N VAL A 5 7.58 2.99 -11.91
CA VAL A 5 8.05 2.19 -10.77
C VAL A 5 9.54 2.41 -10.53
N TYR A 6 10.35 2.21 -11.57
CA TYR A 6 11.80 2.33 -11.47
C TYR A 6 12.21 3.74 -11.07
N SER A 7 11.62 4.77 -11.68
CA SER A 7 11.90 6.17 -11.35
C SER A 7 11.51 6.48 -9.90
N THR A 8 10.32 6.06 -9.47
CA THR A 8 9.82 6.26 -8.10
C THR A 8 10.78 5.67 -7.09
N LEU A 9 11.15 4.39 -7.25
CA LEU A 9 12.06 3.72 -6.34
C LEU A 9 13.46 4.35 -6.38
N SER A 10 13.99 4.65 -7.56
CA SER A 10 15.36 5.19 -7.70
C SER A 10 15.52 6.60 -7.13
N SER A 11 14.47 7.43 -7.17
CA SER A 11 14.50 8.78 -6.61
C SER A 11 14.03 8.86 -5.15
N TRP A 12 13.41 7.80 -4.63
CA TRP A 12 12.86 7.79 -3.28
C TRP A 12 13.97 7.84 -2.22
N THR A 13 13.80 8.74 -1.26
CA THR A 13 14.66 8.85 -0.07
C THR A 13 14.10 7.97 1.04
N PRO A 14 14.72 6.82 1.37
CA PRO A 14 14.17 5.89 2.33
C PRO A 14 14.22 6.46 3.75
N PRO A 15 13.17 6.28 4.58
CA PRO A 15 13.13 6.85 5.93
C PRO A 15 14.02 6.12 6.94
N SER A 16 14.62 4.98 6.56
CA SER A 16 15.55 4.23 7.40
C SER A 16 16.50 3.37 6.56
N GLY A 17 17.57 2.87 7.18
CA GLY A 17 18.50 1.93 6.54
C GLY A 17 17.82 0.63 6.10
N LEU A 18 16.86 0.13 6.86
CA LEU A 18 16.08 -1.06 6.48
C LEU A 18 15.25 -0.82 5.23
N GLN A 19 14.63 0.36 5.12
CA GLN A 19 13.87 0.77 3.94
C GLN A 19 14.78 1.01 2.73
N ALA A 20 16.02 1.47 2.94
CA ALA A 20 17.02 1.57 1.88
C ALA A 20 17.41 0.21 1.31
N VAL A 21 17.69 -0.76 2.19
CA VAL A 21 17.95 -2.15 1.77
C VAL A 21 16.76 -2.71 0.99
N ARG A 22 15.53 -2.51 1.47
CA ARG A 22 14.32 -2.99 0.79
C ARG A 22 14.15 -2.37 -0.61
N ARG A 23 14.39 -1.06 -0.74
CA ARG A 23 14.36 -0.38 -2.04
C ARG A 23 15.39 -0.99 -3.00
N ASP A 24 16.61 -1.22 -2.53
CA ASP A 24 17.68 -1.76 -3.36
C ASP A 24 17.34 -3.20 -3.82
N GLU A 25 16.78 -4.03 -2.93
CA GLU A 25 16.24 -5.36 -3.29
C GLU A 25 15.16 -5.27 -4.39
N TYR A 26 14.29 -4.26 -4.37
CA TYR A 26 13.23 -4.10 -5.38
C TYR A 26 13.83 -3.69 -6.73
N LEU A 27 14.82 -2.81 -6.73
CA LEU A 27 15.53 -2.40 -7.94
C LEU A 27 16.30 -3.58 -8.56
N GLU A 28 16.96 -4.39 -7.73
CA GLU A 28 17.61 -5.64 -8.17
C GLU A 28 16.60 -6.63 -8.75
N PHE A 29 15.45 -6.81 -8.09
CA PHE A 29 14.38 -7.66 -8.59
C PHE A 29 13.87 -7.19 -9.96
N LEU A 30 13.58 -5.90 -10.12
CA LEU A 30 13.11 -5.33 -11.40
C LEU A 30 14.15 -5.41 -12.51
N ALA A 31 15.45 -5.41 -12.17
CA ALA A 31 16.52 -5.64 -13.14
C ALA A 31 16.60 -7.11 -13.59
N ALA A 32 16.30 -8.05 -12.69
CA ALA A 32 16.30 -9.49 -12.99
C ALA A 32 14.99 -9.96 -13.69
N HIS A 33 13.88 -9.26 -13.45
CA HIS A 33 12.54 -9.63 -13.92
C HIS A 33 11.89 -8.47 -14.68
N ALA A 34 12.01 -8.47 -16.00
CA ALA A 34 11.46 -7.42 -16.86
C ALA A 34 9.93 -7.27 -16.76
N ASP A 35 9.23 -8.35 -16.37
CA ASP A 35 7.79 -8.40 -16.13
C ASP A 35 7.42 -8.22 -14.65
N GLY A 36 8.39 -7.96 -13.75
CA GLY A 36 8.23 -7.89 -12.30
C GLY A 36 7.32 -6.80 -11.76
N VAL A 37 6.72 -6.00 -12.64
CA VAL A 37 5.66 -5.04 -12.29
C VAL A 37 4.28 -5.70 -12.31
N TRP A 38 4.12 -6.76 -13.11
CA TRP A 38 2.83 -7.33 -13.44
C TRP A 38 2.61 -8.63 -12.70
N ARG A 39 1.35 -8.90 -12.35
CA ARG A 39 0.92 -10.09 -11.60
C ARG A 39 1.32 -11.40 -12.27
N GLU A 40 1.50 -11.38 -13.59
CA GLU A 40 1.98 -12.50 -14.40
C GLU A 40 3.38 -12.98 -13.99
N CYS A 41 4.21 -12.10 -13.42
CA CYS A 41 5.48 -12.47 -12.83
C CYS A 41 5.25 -13.23 -11.51
N ARG A 42 5.15 -14.55 -11.62
CA ARG A 42 4.74 -15.40 -10.47
C ARG A 42 5.82 -15.55 -9.40
N VAL A 43 7.09 -15.30 -9.72
CA VAL A 43 8.16 -15.31 -8.72
C VAL A 43 7.99 -14.15 -7.73
N GLY A 44 7.49 -13.02 -8.22
CA GLY A 44 7.08 -11.87 -7.43
C GLY A 44 6.72 -10.69 -8.31
N HIS A 45 6.01 -9.72 -7.77
CA HIS A 45 5.64 -8.52 -8.51
C HIS A 45 5.34 -7.34 -7.59
N ILE A 46 5.40 -6.14 -8.17
CA ILE A 46 5.07 -4.90 -7.48
C ILE A 46 3.55 -4.85 -7.21
N THR A 47 3.21 -4.45 -5.99
CA THR A 47 1.86 -4.04 -5.60
C THR A 47 1.87 -2.59 -5.12
N ALA A 48 0.69 -1.97 -5.11
CA ALA A 48 0.52 -0.60 -4.67
C ALA A 48 -0.54 -0.55 -3.58
N SER A 49 -0.18 -0.02 -2.41
CA SER A 49 -1.06 0.05 -1.25
C SER A 49 -1.21 1.48 -0.73
N ALA A 50 -2.32 1.72 -0.04
CA ALA A 50 -2.68 2.99 0.54
C ALA A 50 -3.05 2.82 2.03
N LEU A 51 -2.30 3.48 2.92
CA LEU A 51 -2.75 3.72 4.28
C LEU A 51 -3.70 4.92 4.28
N VAL A 52 -4.99 4.66 4.41
CA VAL A 52 -6.00 5.72 4.45
C VAL A 52 -6.15 6.23 5.89
N MET A 53 -5.90 7.52 6.10
CA MET A 53 -6.04 8.20 7.40
C MET A 53 -6.96 9.41 7.27
N ASP A 54 -7.54 9.85 8.39
CA ASP A 54 -8.18 11.18 8.42
C ASP A 54 -7.15 12.30 8.35
N GLU A 55 -7.61 13.52 8.04
CA GLU A 55 -6.75 14.68 7.78
C GLU A 55 -5.79 15.02 8.95
N ASP A 56 -6.24 14.84 10.18
CA ASP A 56 -5.45 15.04 11.41
C ASP A 56 -4.59 13.81 11.78
N ARG A 57 -4.66 12.74 10.98
CA ARG A 57 -3.96 11.46 11.15
C ARG A 57 -4.16 10.82 12.51
N GLN A 58 -5.37 10.95 13.08
CA GLN A 58 -5.74 10.37 14.37
C GLN A 58 -6.46 9.03 14.22
N ARG A 59 -7.00 8.76 13.03
CA ARG A 59 -7.66 7.51 12.72
C ARG A 59 -7.15 6.93 11.40
N VAL A 60 -7.14 5.61 11.33
CA VAL A 60 -6.77 4.84 10.15
C VAL A 60 -7.95 3.96 9.73
N LEU A 61 -8.19 3.87 8.42
CA LEU A 61 -9.15 2.95 7.84
C LEU A 61 -8.43 1.65 7.48
N LEU A 62 -8.90 0.53 8.01
CA LEU A 62 -8.34 -0.79 7.74
C LEU A 62 -9.44 -1.71 7.20
N THR A 63 -9.03 -2.63 6.32
CA THR A 63 -9.87 -3.70 5.77
C THR A 63 -9.58 -5.03 6.47
N LEU A 64 -10.62 -5.81 6.78
CA LEU A 64 -10.49 -7.19 7.24
C LEU A 64 -10.47 -8.12 6.02
N HIS A 65 -9.27 -8.58 5.67
CA HIS A 65 -9.08 -9.35 4.44
C HIS A 65 -9.59 -10.80 4.59
N PRO A 66 -10.54 -11.27 3.77
CA PRO A 66 -11.28 -12.52 4.00
C PRO A 66 -10.40 -13.77 3.98
N LYS A 67 -9.38 -13.80 3.11
CA LYS A 67 -8.48 -14.97 3.02
C LYS A 67 -7.38 -14.98 4.07
N VAL A 68 -6.99 -13.80 4.58
CA VAL A 68 -5.85 -13.66 5.51
C VAL A 68 -6.37 -13.64 6.94
N GLY A 69 -7.61 -13.21 7.17
CA GLY A 69 -8.24 -13.09 8.48
C GLY A 69 -7.57 -12.03 9.35
N ARG A 70 -7.00 -10.98 8.73
CA ARG A 70 -6.28 -9.89 9.41
C ARG A 70 -6.73 -8.54 8.91
N TRP A 71 -6.60 -7.55 9.79
CA TRP A 71 -6.75 -6.14 9.44
C TRP A 71 -5.50 -5.65 8.71
N LEU A 72 -5.68 -5.06 7.53
CA LEU A 72 -4.62 -4.58 6.65
C LEU A 72 -4.96 -3.18 6.11
N GLN A 73 -3.95 -2.51 5.56
CA GLN A 73 -4.16 -1.38 4.66
C GLN A 73 -4.87 -1.82 3.36
N LEU A 74 -5.43 -0.85 2.63
CA LEU A 74 -6.04 -1.08 1.32
C LEU A 74 -4.94 -1.17 0.26
N GLY A 75 -5.14 -1.93 -0.81
CA GLY A 75 -4.12 -2.10 -1.83
C GLY A 75 -4.25 -3.37 -2.65
N GLY A 76 -3.54 -3.39 -3.77
CA GLY A 76 -3.68 -4.45 -4.74
C GLY A 76 -2.65 -4.44 -5.86
N HIS A 77 -3.00 -5.16 -6.93
CA HIS A 77 -2.15 -5.32 -8.09
C HIS A 77 -2.16 -4.06 -8.94
N ILE A 78 -1.03 -3.81 -9.62
CA ILE A 78 -1.00 -2.79 -10.66
C ILE A 78 -1.75 -3.32 -11.89
N GLU A 79 -2.65 -2.51 -12.43
CA GLU A 79 -3.41 -2.81 -13.64
C GLU A 79 -2.86 -2.08 -14.86
N HIS A 80 -3.13 -2.60 -16.06
CA HIS A 80 -2.70 -1.98 -17.30
C HIS A 80 -3.27 -0.57 -17.52
N GLY A 81 -4.39 -0.24 -16.87
CA GLY A 81 -5.00 1.09 -16.91
C GLY A 81 -4.34 2.12 -16.00
N ASP A 82 -3.51 1.70 -15.04
CA ASP A 82 -2.89 2.59 -14.08
C ASP A 82 -1.82 3.45 -14.74
N THR A 83 -1.86 4.76 -14.49
CA THR A 83 -0.90 5.71 -15.08
C THR A 83 0.41 5.79 -14.30
N SER A 84 0.40 5.41 -13.02
CA SER A 84 1.55 5.40 -12.10
C SER A 84 1.27 4.52 -10.88
N LEU A 85 2.28 4.21 -10.08
CA LEU A 85 2.13 3.53 -8.78
C LEU A 85 1.18 4.28 -7.85
N ARG A 86 1.32 5.61 -7.82
CA ARG A 86 0.47 6.48 -7.01
C ARG A 86 -0.98 6.43 -7.50
N ALA A 87 -1.21 6.35 -8.80
CA ALA A 87 -2.55 6.20 -9.36
C ALA A 87 -3.15 4.82 -9.01
N ALA A 88 -2.35 3.75 -9.07
CA ALA A 88 -2.78 2.41 -8.66
C ALA A 88 -3.18 2.37 -7.18
N ALA A 89 -2.33 2.87 -6.27
CA ALA A 89 -2.66 2.94 -4.84
C ALA A 89 -3.92 3.76 -4.56
N LEU A 90 -4.13 4.86 -5.30
CA LEU A 90 -5.33 5.69 -5.17
C LEU A 90 -6.58 4.97 -5.72
N ARG A 91 -6.47 4.26 -6.84
CA ARG A 91 -7.57 3.44 -7.39
C ARG A 91 -8.01 2.39 -6.39
N GLU A 92 -7.09 1.59 -5.86
CA GLU A 92 -7.39 0.56 -4.85
C GLU A 92 -8.06 1.18 -3.61
N ALA A 93 -7.53 2.32 -3.12
CA ALA A 93 -8.14 3.03 -2.00
C ALA A 93 -9.59 3.43 -2.29
N ILE A 94 -9.90 3.88 -3.51
CA ILE A 94 -11.25 4.27 -3.93
C ILE A 94 -12.15 3.02 -4.07
N GLU A 95 -11.68 1.98 -4.74
CA GLU A 95 -12.44 0.75 -5.01
C GLU A 95 -12.81 0.00 -3.73
N GLU A 96 -11.86 -0.10 -2.79
CA GLU A 96 -12.08 -0.82 -1.54
C GLU A 96 -12.82 0.00 -0.47
N SER A 97 -12.71 1.35 -0.49
CA SER A 97 -13.35 2.20 0.53
C SER A 97 -14.60 2.95 0.07
N GLY A 98 -14.83 3.08 -1.23
CA GLY A 98 -15.88 3.94 -1.80
C GLY A 98 -15.67 5.45 -1.60
N ILE A 99 -14.55 5.89 -1.02
CA ILE A 99 -14.26 7.31 -0.78
C ILE A 99 -13.56 7.91 -2.00
N ASN A 100 -14.20 8.87 -2.67
CA ASN A 100 -13.65 9.48 -3.90
C ASN A 100 -12.80 10.74 -3.66
N THR A 101 -12.96 11.39 -2.50
CA THR A 101 -12.26 12.64 -2.19
C THR A 101 -11.05 12.34 -1.31
N MET A 102 -9.87 12.30 -1.92
CA MET A 102 -8.63 11.87 -1.30
C MET A 102 -7.45 12.76 -1.68
N ARG A 103 -6.46 12.88 -0.79
CA ARG A 103 -5.13 13.41 -1.09
C ARG A 103 -4.09 12.34 -0.81
N ILE A 104 -3.26 12.02 -1.78
CA ILE A 104 -2.23 10.99 -1.67
C ILE A 104 -0.84 11.62 -1.55
N SER A 105 0.05 11.01 -0.77
CA SER A 105 1.45 11.44 -0.65
C SER A 105 2.16 11.41 -2.01
N ALA A 106 3.03 12.38 -2.27
CA ALA A 106 3.75 12.47 -3.54
C ALA A 106 4.72 11.29 -3.73
N GLU A 107 5.28 10.79 -2.63
CA GLU A 107 6.24 9.71 -2.56
C GLU A 107 5.71 8.55 -1.72
N PRO A 108 6.26 7.33 -1.90
CA PRO A 108 6.02 6.22 -0.98
C PRO A 108 6.42 6.58 0.45
N VAL A 109 5.70 6.01 1.42
CA VAL A 109 6.01 6.12 2.85
C VAL A 109 6.80 4.92 3.34
N CYS A 110 6.50 3.74 2.79
CA CYS A 110 7.07 2.48 3.24
C CYS A 110 7.10 1.48 2.08
N LEU A 111 8.07 0.58 2.11
CA LEU A 111 8.12 -0.63 1.31
C LEU A 111 8.00 -1.84 2.24
N ASP A 112 7.15 -2.78 1.86
CA ASP A 112 6.98 -4.06 2.57
C ASP A 112 6.95 -5.23 1.60
N ARG A 113 7.58 -6.34 1.99
CA ARG A 113 7.67 -7.54 1.17
C ARG A 113 7.09 -8.72 1.91
N HIS A 114 6.14 -9.40 1.29
CA HIS A 114 5.49 -10.54 1.91
C HIS A 114 5.11 -11.62 0.88
N LEU A 115 5.15 -12.87 1.31
CA LEU A 115 4.82 -14.02 0.48
C LEU A 115 3.32 -14.26 0.52
N VAL A 116 2.69 -14.36 -0.66
CA VAL A 116 1.26 -14.66 -0.80
C VAL A 116 1.01 -15.78 -1.80
N PRO A 117 -0.08 -16.54 -1.64
CA PRO A 117 -0.53 -17.44 -2.69
C PRO A 117 -1.17 -16.62 -3.83
N CYS A 118 -0.50 -16.51 -4.98
CA CYS A 118 -1.04 -15.92 -6.19
C CYS A 118 -1.33 -17.00 -7.23
N ALA A 119 -2.60 -17.13 -7.63
CA ALA A 119 -3.06 -18.16 -8.56
C ALA A 119 -2.61 -19.60 -8.17
N GLY A 120 -2.63 -19.89 -6.86
CA GLY A 120 -2.32 -21.21 -6.31
C GLY A 120 -0.83 -21.51 -6.13
N VAL A 121 0.07 -20.57 -6.44
CA VAL A 121 1.52 -20.72 -6.23
C VAL A 121 2.04 -19.63 -5.30
N PRO A 122 3.08 -19.89 -4.49
CA PRO A 122 3.75 -18.85 -3.72
C PRO A 122 4.34 -17.79 -4.65
N SER A 123 4.09 -16.52 -4.34
CA SER A 123 4.58 -15.35 -5.07
C SER A 123 4.88 -14.24 -4.07
N GLU A 124 5.93 -13.47 -4.31
CA GLU A 124 6.27 -12.34 -3.47
C GLU A 124 5.55 -11.08 -3.93
N HIS A 125 4.79 -10.45 -3.04
CA HIS A 125 4.36 -9.08 -3.24
C HIS A 125 5.46 -8.14 -2.77
N LEU A 126 5.88 -7.25 -3.67
CA LEU A 126 6.84 -6.20 -3.44
C LEU A 126 6.07 -4.89 -3.31
N ASP A 127 5.53 -4.65 -2.12
CA ASP A 127 4.51 -3.63 -1.89
C ASP A 127 5.12 -2.24 -1.74
N VAL A 128 4.56 -1.28 -2.48
CA VAL A 128 4.90 0.15 -2.41
C VAL A 128 3.73 0.89 -1.78
N GLN A 129 3.95 1.45 -0.58
CA GLN A 129 2.89 1.93 0.29
C GLN A 129 2.86 3.46 0.35
N TYR A 130 1.70 4.04 0.05
CA TYR A 130 1.45 5.48 0.09
C TYR A 130 0.57 5.86 1.28
N LEU A 131 0.67 7.12 1.70
CA LEU A 131 -0.30 7.71 2.64
C LEU A 131 -1.43 8.37 1.85
N VAL A 132 -2.66 8.08 2.22
CA VAL A 132 -3.85 8.76 1.71
C VAL A 132 -4.57 9.45 2.85
N LEU A 133 -4.86 10.74 2.69
CA LEU A 133 -5.68 11.52 3.60
C LEU A 133 -7.06 11.77 3.02
N VAL A 134 -8.07 11.63 3.86
CA VAL A 134 -9.47 11.90 3.51
C VAL A 134 -10.03 13.05 4.35
N PRO A 135 -10.97 13.83 3.82
CA PRO A 135 -11.57 14.91 4.57
C PRO A 135 -12.34 14.38 5.80
N PRO A 136 -12.52 15.22 6.83
CA PRO A 136 -13.36 14.88 7.97
C PRO A 136 -14.75 14.39 7.53
N LYS A 137 -15.25 13.34 8.20
CA LYS A 137 -16.55 12.69 7.93
C LYS A 137 -16.65 11.92 6.61
N ALA A 138 -15.54 11.63 5.93
CA ALA A 138 -15.54 10.65 4.84
C ALA A 138 -16.17 9.33 5.30
N GLN A 139 -17.19 8.88 4.59
CA GLN A 139 -17.88 7.64 4.89
C GLN A 139 -17.28 6.52 4.06
N ALA A 140 -16.68 5.55 4.75
CA ALA A 140 -16.19 4.34 4.13
C ALA A 140 -17.38 3.40 3.83
N VAL A 141 -17.39 2.82 2.65
CA VAL A 141 -18.37 1.84 2.18
C VAL A 141 -17.63 0.54 1.97
N LEU A 142 -18.06 -0.50 2.66
CA LEU A 142 -17.50 -1.84 2.53
C LEU A 142 -17.66 -2.35 1.09
N SER A 143 -16.55 -2.78 0.48
CA SER A 143 -16.56 -3.47 -0.81
C SER A 143 -16.88 -4.97 -0.66
N ALA A 144 -17.20 -5.64 -1.76
CA ALA A 144 -17.40 -7.09 -1.77
C ALA A 144 -16.10 -7.90 -1.54
N GLU A 145 -14.96 -7.24 -1.53
CA GLU A 145 -13.63 -7.87 -1.41
C GLU A 145 -13.17 -8.03 0.04
N SER A 146 -13.91 -7.43 0.98
CA SER A 146 -13.55 -7.34 2.38
C SER A 146 -14.65 -7.93 3.26
N ASP A 147 -14.28 -8.61 4.36
CA ASP A 147 -15.26 -9.06 5.36
C ASP A 147 -15.76 -7.90 6.22
N ASP A 148 -14.93 -6.86 6.37
CA ASP A 148 -15.24 -5.67 7.16
C ASP A 148 -14.29 -4.51 6.78
N LEU A 149 -14.70 -3.28 7.06
CA LEU A 149 -13.96 -2.06 6.75
C LEU A 149 -14.26 -1.03 7.84
N ARG A 150 -13.23 -0.65 8.62
CA ARG A 150 -13.44 0.15 9.84
C ARG A 150 -12.38 1.19 10.07
N TRP A 151 -12.84 2.32 10.60
CA TRP A 151 -11.99 3.35 11.18
C TRP A 151 -11.56 2.93 12.59
N PHE A 152 -10.26 2.98 12.85
CA PHE A 152 -9.66 2.76 14.17
C PHE A 152 -8.94 4.04 14.61
N ALA A 153 -9.17 4.47 15.85
CA ALA A 153 -8.28 5.44 16.48
C ALA A 153 -6.90 4.81 16.70
N LEU A 154 -5.83 5.60 16.61
CA LEU A 154 -4.47 5.08 16.78
C LEU A 154 -4.22 4.46 18.17
N GLY A 155 -4.94 4.93 19.20
CA GLY A 155 -4.93 4.33 20.54
C GLY A 155 -5.77 3.06 20.71
N GLU A 156 -6.56 2.70 19.70
CA GLU A 156 -7.55 1.61 19.73
C GLU A 156 -7.40 0.66 18.53
N LEU A 157 -6.17 0.52 18.03
CA LEU A 157 -5.85 -0.40 16.94
C LEU A 157 -6.22 -1.85 17.32
N PRO A 158 -6.64 -2.68 16.35
CA PRO A 158 -7.07 -4.03 16.64
C PRO A 158 -5.94 -4.86 17.27
N HIS A 159 -6.31 -5.71 18.23
CA HIS A 159 -5.36 -6.61 18.87
C HIS A 159 -4.74 -7.55 17.83
N GLY A 160 -3.41 -7.72 17.89
CA GLY A 160 -2.69 -8.56 16.93
C GLY A 160 -2.55 -7.96 15.53
N LEU A 161 -2.79 -6.65 15.36
CA LEU A 161 -2.46 -5.96 14.11
C LEU A 161 -1.01 -6.24 13.71
N ASP A 162 -0.82 -6.59 12.44
CA ASP A 162 0.46 -6.99 11.89
C ASP A 162 1.52 -5.89 12.06
N GLN A 163 2.77 -6.31 12.26
CA GLN A 163 3.87 -5.37 12.48
C GLN A 163 4.13 -4.51 11.24
N SER A 164 3.90 -5.03 10.03
CA SER A 164 4.06 -4.25 8.80
C SER A 164 3.08 -3.06 8.75
N VAL A 165 1.82 -3.28 9.09
CA VAL A 165 0.78 -2.23 9.16
C VAL A 165 1.11 -1.22 10.26
N ARG A 166 1.59 -1.67 11.42
CA ARG A 166 2.03 -0.78 12.51
C ARG A 166 3.17 0.13 12.07
N THR A 167 4.19 -0.43 11.42
CA THR A 167 5.31 0.34 10.89
C THR A 167 4.85 1.35 9.84
N LEU A 168 3.92 0.97 8.95
CA LEU A 168 3.33 1.89 7.98
C LEU A 168 2.58 3.06 8.67
N ILE A 169 1.81 2.80 9.72
CA ILE A 169 1.14 3.83 10.54
C ILE A 169 2.16 4.77 11.17
N GLU A 170 3.21 4.24 11.81
CA GLU A 170 4.25 5.03 12.48
C GLU A 170 5.00 5.94 11.50
N LEU A 171 5.42 5.42 10.35
CA LEU A 171 6.07 6.21 9.29
C LEU A 171 5.11 7.26 8.69
N SER A 172 3.82 6.94 8.62
CA SER A 172 2.80 7.87 8.14
C SER A 172 2.53 9.02 9.10
N GLN A 173 2.85 8.90 10.40
CA GLN A 173 2.73 10.02 11.35
C GLN A 173 3.80 11.10 11.10
N THR A 174 4.98 10.71 10.64
CA THR A 174 6.12 11.63 10.47
C THR A 174 6.33 12.10 9.02
N SER A 175 5.63 11.48 8.05
CA SER A 175 5.73 11.85 6.64
C SER A 175 5.13 13.25 6.35
N VAL A 176 5.88 14.14 5.73
CA VAL A 176 5.48 15.54 5.49
C VAL A 176 5.11 15.85 4.04
N ASN A 177 5.32 14.92 3.11
CA ASN A 177 5.14 15.14 1.67
C ASN A 177 3.73 14.73 1.20
N LEU A 178 2.74 15.55 1.52
CA LEU A 178 1.42 15.50 0.88
C LEU A 178 1.52 16.30 -0.43
N GLY A 179 1.27 15.63 -1.56
CA GLY A 179 1.34 16.24 -2.89
C GLY A 179 0.23 17.26 -3.15
#